data_AF-A0A0F9KJ29-F1
#
_entry.id   AF-A0A0F9KJ29-F1
#
_cell.length_a   1.000
_cell.length_b   1.000
_cell.length_c   1.000
_cell.angle_alpha   90.00
_cell.angle_beta   90.00
_cell.angle_gamma   90.00
#
_symmetry.space_group_name_H-M   'P 1'
#
loop_
_entity.id
_entity.type
_entity.pdbx_description
1 polymer ?
#
loop_
_entity_poly.entity_id
_entity_poly.type
_entity_poly.pdbx_seq_one_letter_code
_entity_poly.pdbx_strand_id
1 'polypeptide(L)'
;MIATKTVTAANQMSSSVVLTGYFNLSISGTWVATVTVQRSFDSGDTWFNVDTFTENTQEYGLEPERNVYYRVGVKTGDFTSGEVVLRLSN
;
A
#
# COMPACT_ATOMS: atom_id res chain seq x y z
N MET A 1 5.55 5.11 12.21
CA MET A 1 6.10 5.37 10.84
C MET A 1 4.97 5.76 9.90
N ILE A 2 5.24 6.43 8.78
CA ILE A 2 4.21 6.81 7.81
C ILE A 2 4.73 6.73 6.37
N ALA A 3 3.92 6.18 5.46
CA ALA A 3 4.11 6.28 4.02
C ALA A 3 2.83 6.85 3.41
N THR A 4 2.97 7.83 2.54
CA THR A 4 1.85 8.40 1.76
C THR A 4 2.18 8.38 0.28
N LYS A 5 1.16 8.20 -0.57
CA LYS A 5 1.32 8.26 -2.02
C LYS A 5 0.04 8.73 -2.69
N THR A 6 0.16 9.68 -3.60
CA THR A 6 -0.86 9.94 -4.61
C THR A 6 -0.47 9.16 -5.87
N VAL A 7 -1.37 8.31 -6.36
CA VAL A 7 -1.21 7.50 -7.56
C VAL A 7 -2.09 8.07 -8.68
N THR A 8 -1.45 8.39 -9.80
CA THR A 8 -2.11 8.95 -11.00
C THR A 8 -1.80 8.16 -12.27
N ALA A 9 -1.05 7.06 -12.14
CA ALA A 9 -0.72 6.14 -13.23
C ALA A 9 -0.34 4.76 -12.66
N ALA A 10 -0.27 3.76 -13.54
CA ALA A 10 0.20 2.42 -13.19
C ALA A 10 1.67 2.42 -12.72
N ASN A 11 2.07 1.35 -12.02
CA ASN A 11 3.42 1.12 -11.51
C ASN A 11 3.93 2.21 -10.55
N GLN A 12 3.04 2.67 -9.66
CA GLN A 12 3.38 3.66 -8.64
C GLN A 12 3.10 3.08 -7.26
N MET A 13 4.18 2.83 -6.51
CA MET A 13 4.14 2.42 -5.10
C MET A 13 4.54 3.59 -4.20
N SER A 14 4.08 3.57 -2.95
CA SER A 14 4.63 4.39 -1.88
C SER A 14 6.10 4.04 -1.63
N SER A 15 6.81 4.91 -0.90
CA SER A 15 8.02 4.47 -0.20
C SER A 15 7.68 3.30 0.73
N SER A 16 8.65 2.43 0.98
CA SER A 16 8.48 1.38 1.98
C SER A 16 8.65 1.93 3.39
N VAL A 17 7.93 1.33 4.35
CA VAL A 17 8.04 1.62 5.78
C VAL A 17 8.07 0.33 6.57
N VAL A 18 8.82 0.30 7.67
CA VAL A 18 8.81 -0.84 8.59
C VAL A 18 7.58 -0.72 9.50
N LEU A 19 6.75 -1.75 9.53
CA LEU A 19 5.57 -1.82 10.39
C LEU A 19 5.70 -3.02 11.34
N THR A 20 5.27 -2.84 12.59
CA THR A 20 5.18 -3.91 13.60
C THR A 20 4.07 -3.56 14.58
N GLY A 21 3.25 -4.52 14.96
CA GLY A 21 2.01 -4.29 15.70
C GLY A 21 0.89 -3.79 14.79
N TYR A 22 -0.12 -3.16 15.39
CA TYR A 22 -1.28 -2.66 14.65
C TYR A 22 -0.93 -1.42 13.82
N PHE A 23 -1.28 -1.42 12.55
CA PHE A 23 -1.12 -0.28 11.65
C PHE A 23 -2.43 0.06 10.96
N ASN A 24 -2.55 1.27 10.44
CA ASN A 24 -3.69 1.76 9.68
C ASN A 24 -3.37 1.83 8.19
N LEU A 25 -4.37 1.54 7.37
CA LEU A 25 -4.43 1.77 5.93
C LEU A 25 -5.58 2.73 5.63
N SER A 26 -5.31 3.75 4.83
CA SER A 26 -6.31 4.67 4.31
C SER A 26 -6.15 4.78 2.80
N ILE A 27 -7.24 4.53 2.09
CA ILE A 27 -7.38 4.67 0.64
C ILE A 27 -8.54 5.62 0.38
N SER A 28 -8.28 6.68 -0.39
CA SER A 28 -9.27 7.73 -0.68
C SER A 28 -9.09 8.29 -2.09
N GLY A 29 -10.01 9.15 -2.51
CA GLY A 29 -9.99 9.82 -3.82
C GLY A 29 -11.15 9.39 -4.73
N THR A 30 -10.99 9.62 -6.03
CA THR A 30 -11.93 9.20 -7.08
C THR A 30 -11.15 8.56 -8.21
N TRP A 31 -11.29 7.26 -8.38
CA TRP A 31 -10.39 6.45 -9.19
C TRP A 31 -11.03 5.13 -9.64
N VAL A 32 -10.42 4.52 -10.65
CA VAL A 32 -10.68 3.16 -11.11
C VAL A 32 -9.33 2.46 -11.27
N ALA A 33 -9.02 1.56 -10.35
CA ALA A 33 -7.75 0.85 -10.27
C ALA A 33 -7.87 -0.37 -9.35
N THR A 34 -6.80 -1.17 -9.25
CA THR A 34 -6.61 -2.14 -8.17
C THR A 34 -5.40 -1.72 -7.33
N VAL A 35 -5.67 -1.25 -6.12
CA VAL A 35 -4.62 -0.96 -5.13
C VAL A 35 -4.12 -2.28 -4.56
N THR A 36 -2.81 -2.43 -4.43
CA THR A 36 -2.14 -3.59 -3.84
C THR A 36 -1.32 -3.17 -2.63
N VAL A 37 -1.50 -3.87 -1.52
CA VAL A 37 -0.58 -3.81 -0.37
C VAL A 37 0.46 -4.92 -0.54
N GLN A 38 1.73 -4.58 -0.35
CA GLN A 38 2.83 -5.53 -0.40
C GLN A 38 3.67 -5.48 0.87
N ARG A 39 4.22 -6.63 1.24
CA ARG A 39 5.23 -6.74 2.30
C ARG A 39 6.50 -7.43 1.83
N SER A 40 7.60 -7.17 2.54
CA SER A 40 8.93 -7.72 2.28
C SER A 40 9.62 -8.06 3.60
N PHE A 41 10.31 -9.21 3.61
CA PHE A 41 11.09 -9.71 4.75
C PHE A 41 12.61 -9.53 4.55
N ASP A 42 13.02 -9.05 3.39
CA ASP A 42 14.41 -8.93 2.95
C ASP A 42 14.72 -7.49 2.51
N SER A 43 14.18 -6.52 3.24
CA SER A 43 14.46 -5.09 3.04
C SER A 43 14.08 -4.53 1.66
N GLY A 44 13.16 -5.19 0.97
CA GLY A 44 12.59 -4.74 -0.31
C GLY A 44 13.16 -5.41 -1.54
N ASP A 45 13.94 -6.47 -1.40
CA ASP A 45 14.42 -7.29 -2.53
C ASP A 45 13.28 -8.15 -3.10
N THR A 46 12.49 -8.80 -2.25
CA THR A 46 11.30 -9.55 -2.63
C THR A 46 10.03 -8.95 -2.01
N TRP A 47 8.95 -8.91 -2.79
CA TRP A 47 7.68 -8.33 -2.39
C TRP A 47 6.53 -9.32 -2.59
N PHE A 48 5.79 -9.59 -1.53
CA PHE A 48 4.60 -10.42 -1.53
C PHE A 48 3.36 -9.53 -1.51
N ASN A 49 2.42 -9.78 -2.44
CA ASN A 49 1.09 -9.18 -2.38
C ASN A 49 0.33 -9.79 -1.20
N VAL A 50 -0.14 -8.96 -0.29
CA VAL A 50 -0.87 -9.41 0.91
C VAL A 50 -2.33 -9.02 0.90
N ASP A 51 -2.69 -7.96 0.17
CA ASP A 51 -4.07 -7.53 0.03
C ASP A 51 -4.29 -6.68 -1.23
N THR A 52 -5.54 -6.56 -1.66
CA THR A 52 -5.96 -5.74 -2.80
C THR A 52 -7.30 -5.06 -2.57
N PHE A 53 -7.43 -3.82 -3.05
CA PHE A 53 -8.64 -3.00 -2.89
C PHE A 53 -9.02 -2.35 -4.23
N THR A 54 -10.32 -2.34 -4.53
CA THR A 54 -10.90 -1.69 -5.73
C THR A 54 -11.81 -0.51 -5.38
N GLU A 55 -11.90 -0.18 -4.09
CA GLU A 55 -12.71 0.93 -3.57
C GLU A 55 -11.94 1.70 -2.48
N ASN A 56 -12.46 2.87 -2.10
CA ASN A 56 -11.94 3.61 -0.96
C ASN A 56 -12.19 2.82 0.33
N THR A 57 -11.14 2.64 1.13
CA THR A 57 -11.17 1.80 2.34
C THR A 57 -10.43 2.48 3.48
N GLN A 58 -10.91 2.29 4.72
CA GLN A 58 -10.28 2.74 5.95
C GLN A 58 -10.19 1.54 6.89
N GLU A 59 -8.99 0.99 7.05
CA GLU A 59 -8.78 -0.29 7.74
C GLU A 59 -7.52 -0.28 8.59
N TYR A 60 -7.34 -1.36 9.33
CA TYR A 60 -6.14 -1.64 10.07
C TYR A 60 -5.65 -3.05 9.78
N GLY A 61 -4.36 -3.27 9.99
CA GLY A 61 -3.71 -4.58 9.92
C GLY A 61 -2.83 -4.83 11.13
N LEU A 62 -2.30 -6.04 11.25
CA LEU A 62 -1.37 -6.45 12.30
C LEU A 62 -0.15 -7.11 11.67
N GLU A 63 1.05 -6.61 11.98
CA GLU A 63 2.30 -7.27 11.63
C GLU A 63 2.98 -7.79 12.91
N PRO A 64 2.98 -9.12 13.17
CA PRO A 64 3.58 -9.67 14.38
C PRO A 64 5.12 -9.64 14.39
N GLU A 65 5.76 -9.56 13.23
CA GLU A 65 7.21 -9.63 13.11
C GLU A 65 7.87 -8.24 13.06
N ARG A 66 9.13 -8.17 13.51
CA ARG A 66 9.94 -6.95 13.42
C ARG A 66 10.64 -6.90 12.06
N ASN A 67 10.97 -5.70 11.61
CA ASN A 67 11.73 -5.45 10.38
C ASN A 67 11.02 -5.92 9.08
N VAL A 68 9.69 -5.99 9.09
CA VAL A 68 8.90 -6.24 7.88
C VAL A 68 8.56 -4.92 7.21
N TYR A 69 8.94 -4.80 5.94
CA TYR A 69 8.72 -3.60 5.14
C TYR A 69 7.38 -3.71 4.43
N TYR A 70 6.59 -2.64 4.46
CA TYR A 70 5.32 -2.53 3.77
C TYR A 70 5.34 -1.37 2.78
N ARG A 71 4.64 -1.56 1.65
CA ARG A 71 4.33 -0.49 0.69
C ARG A 71 2.95 -0.72 0.10
N VAL A 72 2.33 0.35 -0.40
CA VAL A 72 1.02 0.30 -1.04
C VAL A 72 1.04 1.11 -2.33
N GLY A 73 0.29 0.68 -3.34
CA GLY A 73 0.25 1.37 -4.63
C GLY A 73 -0.56 0.63 -5.68
N VAL A 74 -0.42 1.03 -6.94
CA VAL A 74 -1.07 0.37 -8.08
C VAL A 74 0.02 -0.18 -9.00
N LYS A 75 -0.07 -1.47 -9.32
CA LYS A 75 0.92 -2.16 -10.15
C LYS A 75 0.72 -1.85 -11.63
N THR A 76 1.68 -2.26 -12.46
CA THR A 76 1.55 -2.21 -13.92
C THR A 76 0.30 -2.96 -14.38
N GLY A 77 -0.55 -2.33 -15.19
CA GLY A 77 -1.78 -2.92 -15.73
C GLY A 77 -3.02 -2.75 -14.84
N ASP A 78 -2.85 -2.32 -13.58
CA ASP A 78 -3.94 -2.24 -12.61
C ASP A 78 -4.51 -0.83 -12.45
N PHE A 79 -4.07 0.14 -13.26
CA PHE A 79 -4.59 1.51 -13.23
C PHE A 79 -5.43 1.79 -14.48
N THR A 80 -6.67 2.26 -14.28
CA THR A 80 -7.53 2.70 -15.37
C THR A 80 -7.63 4.22 -15.42
N SER A 81 -8.01 4.88 -14.30
CA SER A 81 -8.19 6.34 -14.28
C SER A 81 -8.26 6.93 -12.87
N GLY A 82 -8.17 8.26 -12.80
CA GLY A 82 -8.42 9.06 -11.60
C GLY A 82 -7.21 9.25 -10.69
N GLU A 83 -7.46 9.56 -9.42
CA GLU A 83 -6.42 9.82 -8.42
C GLU A 83 -6.70 9.00 -7.15
N VAL A 84 -5.75 8.13 -6.79
CA VAL A 84 -5.78 7.34 -5.55
C VAL A 84 -4.87 7.99 -4.53
N VAL A 85 -5.38 8.31 -3.35
CA VAL A 85 -4.59 8.83 -2.22
C VAL A 85 -4.46 7.75 -1.16
N LEU A 86 -3.22 7.35 -0.89
CA LEU A 86 -2.85 6.22 -0.05
C LEU A 86 -2.06 6.67 1.18
N ARG A 87 -2.35 6.05 2.33
CA ARG A 87 -1.58 6.22 3.57
C ARG A 87 -1.47 4.90 4.32
N LEU A 88 -0.25 4.54 4.68
CA LEU A 88 0.09 3.51 5.68
C LEU A 88 0.69 4.21 6.90
N SER A 89 0.22 3.88 8.10
CA SER A 89 0.77 4.46 9.34
C SER A 89 0.62 3.55 10.55
N ASN A 90 1.65 3.50 11.38
CA ASN A 90 1.65 2.88 12.72
C ASN A 90 2.19 3.90 13.71
#